data_AF-A0A1Q5STL4-F1
#
_entry.id   AF-A0A1Q5STL4-F1
#
_cell.length_a   1.000
_cell.length_b   1.000
_cell.length_c   1.000
_cell.angle_alpha   90.00
_cell.angle_beta   90.00
_cell.angle_gamma   90.00
#
_symmetry.space_group_name_H-M   'P 1'
#
loop_
_entity.id
_entity.type
_entity.pdbx_description
1 polymer ?
#
loop_
_entity_poly.entity_id
_entity_poly.type
_entity_poly.pdbx_seq_one_letter_code
_entity_poly.pdbx_strand_id
1 'polypeptide(L)'
;MLERVWGNIEKRRFSPLYLLYGNEPFLLTETYERLVNAALGPEEREWNLAVYDCEETPVEAALEEAETVPFFGERRVILIKHPYFFTSEKEKEIEHDLAKLEAYLKAPSPFSIVVFFAPYEKLDERKKSYEACQRAKRSRHRRPARRSGAACLGAAPHREPRGASKRRGD
;
A
#
# COMPACT_ATOMS: atom_id res chain seq x y z
N MET A 1 18.85 -6.61 -6.27
CA MET A 1 17.73 -5.96 -5.53
C MET A 1 16.52 -5.72 -6.44
N LEU A 2 16.72 -5.18 -7.65
CA LEU A 2 15.66 -5.00 -8.67
C LEU A 2 15.04 -6.32 -9.16
N GLU A 3 15.84 -7.37 -9.37
CA GLU A 3 15.36 -8.70 -9.78
C GLU A 3 14.25 -9.25 -8.87
N ARG A 4 14.36 -8.99 -7.56
CA ARG A 4 13.33 -9.41 -6.58
C ARG A 4 12.03 -8.62 -6.76
N VAL A 5 12.13 -7.33 -7.09
CA VAL A 5 10.96 -6.49 -7.37
C VAL A 5 10.27 -6.96 -8.64
N TRP A 6 11.03 -7.16 -9.72
CA TRP A 6 10.50 -7.65 -10.99
C TRP A 6 9.88 -9.05 -10.84
N GLY A 7 10.55 -9.97 -10.14
CA GLY A 7 9.97 -11.29 -9.86
C GLY A 7 8.71 -11.26 -9.00
N ASN A 8 8.48 -10.22 -8.19
CA ASN A 8 7.21 -10.01 -7.49
C ASN A 8 6.13 -9.46 -8.43
N ILE A 9 6.49 -8.51 -9.30
CA ILE A 9 5.61 -7.93 -10.32
C ILE A 9 5.10 -9.03 -11.27
N GLU A 10 5.99 -9.89 -11.76
CA GLU A 10 5.65 -11.03 -12.62
C GLU A 10 4.68 -12.01 -11.94
N LYS A 11 4.84 -12.21 -10.63
CA LYS A 11 3.94 -13.05 -9.82
C LYS A 11 2.67 -12.32 -9.38
N ARG A 12 2.43 -11.11 -9.89
CA ARG A 12 1.31 -10.21 -9.52
C ARG A 12 1.20 -9.95 -8.01
N ARG A 13 2.35 -9.94 -7.32
CA ARG A 13 2.47 -9.64 -5.89
C ARG A 13 2.86 -8.18 -5.71
N PHE A 14 1.88 -7.29 -5.78
CA PHE A 14 2.09 -5.86 -5.74
C PHE A 14 2.16 -5.30 -4.32
N SER A 15 3.07 -4.35 -4.10
CA SER A 15 3.04 -3.43 -2.96
C SER A 15 2.05 -2.29 -3.24
N PRO A 16 1.50 -1.62 -2.21
CA PRO A 16 0.57 -0.50 -2.42
C PRO A 16 1.33 0.81 -2.70
N LEU A 17 2.65 0.78 -2.47
CA LEU A 17 3.57 1.89 -2.45
C LEU A 17 4.89 1.41 -3.07
N TYR A 18 5.36 2.15 -4.07
CA TYR A 18 6.68 2.02 -4.66
C TYR A 18 7.34 3.40 -4.62
N LEU A 19 8.61 3.43 -4.22
CA LEU A 19 9.45 4.62 -4.31
C LEU A 19 10.61 4.25 -5.23
N LEU A 20 10.52 4.69 -6.47
CA LEU A 20 11.48 4.47 -7.54
C LEU A 20 12.39 5.68 -7.59
N TYR A 21 13.65 5.51 -7.21
CA TYR A 21 14.63 6.60 -7.19
C TYR A 21 16.02 6.15 -7.63
N GLY A 22 16.82 7.11 -8.08
CA GLY A 22 18.21 6.90 -8.51
C GLY A 22 18.57 7.62 -9.80
N ASN A 23 19.83 7.44 -10.22
CA ASN A 23 20.44 8.12 -11.37
C ASN A 23 20.23 7.43 -12.72
N GLU A 24 19.45 6.34 -12.75
CA GLU A 24 19.17 5.60 -13.98
C GLU A 24 17.68 5.69 -14.33
N PRO A 25 17.23 6.82 -14.94
CA PRO A 25 15.82 7.01 -15.31
C PRO A 25 15.27 5.86 -16.16
N PHE A 26 16.10 5.29 -17.03
CA PHE A 26 15.72 4.14 -17.85
C PHE A 26 15.24 2.95 -17.01
N LEU A 27 15.97 2.59 -15.94
CA LEU A 27 15.57 1.49 -15.06
C LEU A 27 14.31 1.81 -14.24
N LEU A 28 14.13 3.08 -13.87
CA LEU A 28 12.92 3.53 -13.17
C LEU A 28 11.70 3.39 -14.10
N THR A 29 11.82 3.87 -15.34
CA THR A 29 10.78 3.79 -16.37
C THR A 29 10.45 2.34 -16.68
N GLU A 30 11.46 1.49 -16.94
CA GLU A 30 11.27 0.06 -17.19
C GLU A 30 10.54 -0.63 -16.03
N THR A 31 10.91 -0.31 -14.79
CA THR A 31 10.26 -0.88 -13.60
C THR A 31 8.80 -0.43 -13.49
N TYR A 32 8.53 0.85 -13.75
CA TYR A 32 7.18 1.41 -13.77
C TYR A 32 6.33 0.76 -14.87
N GLU A 33 6.83 0.66 -16.10
CA GLU A 33 6.10 0.08 -17.22
C GLU A 33 5.75 -1.38 -16.97
N ARG A 34 6.71 -2.18 -16.46
CA ARG A 34 6.46 -3.56 -16.03
C ARG A 34 5.36 -3.65 -14.98
N LEU A 35 5.38 -2.74 -14.00
CA LEU A 35 4.37 -2.69 -12.96
C LEU A 35 2.99 -2.38 -13.53
N VAL A 36 2.85 -1.34 -14.37
CA VAL A 36 1.57 -1.00 -15.01
C VAL A 36 1.09 -2.16 -15.89
N ASN A 37 1.98 -2.73 -16.69
CA ASN A 37 1.65 -3.83 -17.61
C ASN A 37 1.15 -5.08 -16.87
N ALA A 38 1.68 -5.37 -15.68
CA ALA A 38 1.25 -6.51 -14.88
C ALA A 38 0.00 -6.21 -14.02
N ALA A 39 -0.16 -4.96 -13.58
CA ALA A 39 -1.22 -4.53 -12.68
C ALA A 39 -2.54 -4.25 -13.42
N LEU A 40 -2.48 -3.66 -14.62
CA LEU A 40 -3.64 -3.22 -15.39
C LEU A 40 -3.66 -3.85 -16.79
N GLY A 41 -4.83 -4.39 -17.17
CA GLY A 41 -5.09 -4.78 -18.55
C GLY A 41 -5.04 -3.58 -19.50
N PRO A 42 -4.81 -3.77 -20.83
CA PRO A 42 -4.73 -2.67 -21.79
C PRO A 42 -5.94 -1.73 -21.75
N GLU A 43 -7.15 -2.29 -21.64
CA GLU A 43 -8.41 -1.54 -21.58
C GLU A 43 -8.62 -0.84 -20.22
N GLU A 44 -8.10 -1.41 -19.14
CA GLU A 44 -8.21 -0.84 -17.79
C GLU A 44 -7.32 0.38 -17.60
N ARG A 45 -6.25 0.54 -18.39
CA ARG A 45 -5.28 1.63 -18.23
C ARG A 45 -5.89 2.99 -18.42
N GLU A 46 -6.77 3.15 -19.39
CA GLU A 46 -7.40 4.44 -19.67
C GLU A 46 -8.17 4.99 -18.44
N TRP A 47 -8.73 4.10 -17.63
CA TRP A 47 -9.58 4.45 -16.50
C TRP A 47 -8.89 4.34 -15.14
N ASN A 48 -7.90 3.47 -15.01
CA ASN A 48 -7.29 3.11 -13.73
C ASN A 48 -5.82 3.51 -13.62
N LEU A 49 -5.22 4.15 -14.65
CA LEU A 49 -3.91 4.77 -14.56
C LEU A 49 -4.05 6.29 -14.50
N ALA A 50 -3.54 6.91 -13.45
CA ALA A 50 -3.43 8.37 -13.37
C ALA A 50 -1.97 8.79 -13.15
N VAL A 51 -1.60 9.93 -13.73
CA VAL A 51 -0.24 10.47 -13.66
C VAL A 51 -0.32 11.91 -13.17
N TYR A 52 0.45 12.21 -12.13
CA TYR A 52 0.56 13.53 -11.52
C TYR A 52 2.02 13.95 -11.50
N ASP A 53 2.28 15.24 -11.71
CA ASP A 53 3.59 15.84 -11.55
C ASP A 53 3.57 16.79 -10.36
N CYS A 54 4.41 16.58 -9.37
CA CYS A 54 4.46 17.43 -8.18
C CYS A 54 5.00 18.84 -8.48
N GLU A 55 5.61 19.06 -9.64
CA GLU A 55 6.00 20.41 -10.07
C GLU A 55 4.80 21.24 -10.57
N GLU A 56 3.68 20.58 -10.89
CA GLU A 56 2.48 21.23 -11.45
C GLU A 56 1.22 21.03 -10.59
N THR A 57 1.16 19.95 -9.81
CA THR A 57 -0.03 19.57 -9.04
C THR A 57 0.33 19.21 -7.60
N PRO A 58 -0.45 19.69 -6.61
CA PRO A 58 -0.28 19.27 -5.22
C PRO A 58 -0.39 17.75 -5.02
N VAL A 59 0.38 17.19 -4.10
CA VAL A 59 0.43 15.73 -3.89
C VAL A 59 -0.91 15.19 -3.42
N GLU A 60 -1.66 15.97 -2.65
CA GLU A 60 -2.98 15.62 -2.13
C GLU A 60 -3.98 15.27 -3.22
N ALA A 61 -3.92 15.89 -4.41
CA ALA A 61 -4.79 15.54 -5.53
C ALA A 61 -4.54 14.09 -6.00
N ALA A 62 -3.28 13.67 -6.06
CA ALA A 62 -2.92 12.29 -6.39
C ALA A 62 -3.34 11.30 -5.30
N LEU A 63 -3.31 11.72 -4.03
CA LEU A 63 -3.73 10.90 -2.90
C LEU A 63 -5.26 10.72 -2.87
N GLU A 64 -6.02 11.78 -3.15
CA GLU A 64 -7.48 11.74 -3.26
C GLU A 64 -7.92 10.77 -4.37
N GLU A 65 -7.21 10.78 -5.52
CA GLU A 65 -7.45 9.80 -6.58
C GLU A 65 -7.07 8.38 -6.14
N ALA A 66 -6.00 8.22 -5.35
CA ALA A 66 -5.58 6.93 -4.82
C ALA A 66 -6.55 6.35 -3.78
N GLU A 67 -7.40 7.16 -3.16
CA GLU A 67 -8.48 6.74 -2.26
C GLU A 67 -9.77 6.41 -3.00
N THR A 68 -9.85 6.74 -4.29
CA THR A 68 -11.02 6.47 -5.11
C THR A 68 -10.98 5.06 -5.71
N VAL A 69 -12.07 4.31 -5.51
CA VAL A 69 -12.21 2.93 -6.00
C VAL A 69 -12.04 2.90 -7.53
N PRO A 70 -11.32 1.90 -8.10
CA PRO A 70 -11.20 1.73 -9.55
C PRO A 70 -12.58 1.55 -10.20
N PHE A 71 -12.78 2.15 -11.37
CA PHE A 71 -14.10 2.18 -12.02
C PHE A 71 -14.51 0.81 -12.56
N PHE A 72 -13.56 0.02 -13.06
CA PHE A 72 -13.70 -1.39 -13.42
C PHE A 72 -12.31 -2.03 -13.36
N GLY A 73 -12.14 -3.08 -12.54
CA GLY A 73 -10.84 -3.75 -12.35
C GLY A 73 -10.52 -3.99 -10.87
N GLU A 74 -9.44 -4.74 -10.62
CA GLU A 74 -9.00 -5.04 -9.23
C GLU A 74 -8.22 -3.90 -8.59
N ARG A 75 -7.58 -3.05 -9.42
CA ARG A 75 -6.55 -2.12 -8.96
C ARG A 75 -6.55 -0.82 -9.74
N ARG A 76 -6.04 0.21 -9.09
CA ARG A 76 -5.71 1.52 -9.65
C ARG A 76 -4.22 1.78 -9.49
N VAL A 77 -3.57 2.37 -10.49
CA VAL A 77 -2.15 2.74 -10.44
C VAL A 77 -2.03 4.26 -10.54
N ILE A 78 -1.36 4.86 -9.56
CA ILE A 78 -1.13 6.31 -9.50
C ILE A 78 0.36 6.56 -9.59
N LEU A 79 0.80 7.21 -10.66
CA LEU A 79 2.18 7.64 -10.84
C LEU A 79 2.33 9.09 -10.36
N ILE A 80 3.21 9.32 -9.41
CA ILE A 80 3.55 10.64 -8.87
C ILE A 80 4.98 10.97 -9.27
N LYS A 81 5.15 11.88 -10.22
CA LYS A 81 6.45 12.31 -10.77
C LYS A 81 7.01 13.49 -9.99
N HIS A 82 8.33 13.58 -10.01
CA HIS A 82 9.12 14.65 -9.42
C HIS A 82 8.73 15.03 -7.97
N PRO A 83 8.60 14.06 -7.04
CA PRO A 83 8.24 14.33 -5.66
C PRO A 83 9.43 14.94 -4.89
N TYR A 84 9.74 16.21 -5.17
CA TYR A 84 10.88 16.94 -4.61
C TYR A 84 10.78 17.10 -3.09
N PHE A 85 9.60 16.91 -2.50
CA PHE A 85 9.46 16.84 -1.04
C PHE A 85 10.21 15.66 -0.40
N PHE A 86 10.75 14.70 -1.16
CA PHE A 86 11.71 13.70 -0.64
C PHE A 86 13.17 14.15 -0.69
N THR A 87 13.51 15.26 -1.35
CA THR A 87 14.89 15.79 -1.44
C THR A 87 15.09 16.92 -0.43
N SER A 88 16.32 17.40 -0.25
CA SER A 88 16.59 18.59 0.58
C SER A 88 16.46 19.90 -0.21
N GLU A 89 15.93 19.86 -1.44
CA GLU A 89 15.74 21.06 -2.26
C GLU A 89 14.66 21.96 -1.65
N LYS A 90 14.76 23.27 -1.92
CA LYS A 90 13.77 24.24 -1.45
C LYS A 90 12.41 23.95 -2.06
N GLU A 91 11.36 24.18 -1.28
CA GLU A 91 9.97 24.11 -1.75
C GLU A 91 9.80 25.02 -2.97
N LYS A 92 9.23 24.47 -4.04
CA LYS A 92 8.88 25.18 -5.27
C LYS A 92 7.59 25.98 -5.04
N GLU A 93 7.07 26.63 -6.08
CA GLU A 93 5.84 27.44 -6.00
C GLU A 93 4.60 26.65 -5.54
N ILE A 94 4.62 25.32 -5.64
CA ILE A 94 3.50 24.47 -5.25
C ILE A 94 3.61 24.06 -3.79
N GLU A 95 2.61 24.42 -3.00
CA GLU A 95 2.47 23.93 -1.64
C GLU A 95 1.93 22.50 -1.65
N HIS A 96 2.58 21.61 -0.88
CA HIS A 96 2.18 20.21 -0.75
C HIS A 96 1.78 19.91 0.69
N ASP A 97 0.61 19.29 0.88
CA ASP A 97 0.20 18.83 2.21
C ASP A 97 0.94 17.54 2.61
N LEU A 98 2.10 17.71 3.23
CA LEU A 98 2.90 16.58 3.72
C LEU A 98 2.22 15.82 4.87
N ALA A 99 1.29 16.44 5.59
CA ALA A 99 0.56 15.77 6.66
C ALA A 99 -0.45 14.76 6.09
N LYS A 100 -1.17 15.12 5.02
CA LYS A 100 -2.01 14.19 4.24
C LYS A 100 -1.17 13.05 3.66
N LEU A 101 -0.02 13.36 3.07
CA LEU A 101 0.91 12.34 2.55
C LEU A 101 1.33 11.34 3.64
N GLU A 102 1.76 11.84 4.80
CA GLU A 102 2.14 10.99 5.93
C GLU A 102 0.98 10.11 6.44
N ALA A 103 -0.24 10.66 6.48
CA ALA A 103 -1.43 9.93 6.86
C ALA A 103 -1.71 8.78 5.88
N TYR A 104 -1.69 9.07 4.58
CA TYR A 104 -1.88 8.06 3.55
C TYR A 104 -0.79 6.97 3.60
N LEU A 105 0.49 7.35 3.76
CA LEU A 105 1.59 6.38 3.83
C LEU A 105 1.48 5.41 5.02
N LYS A 106 0.80 5.80 6.11
CA LYS A 106 0.56 4.91 7.27
C LYS A 106 -0.48 3.84 6.96
N ALA A 107 -1.49 4.16 6.16
CA ALA A 107 -2.61 3.28 5.82
C ALA A 107 -3.00 3.43 4.34
N PRO A 108 -2.13 2.99 3.40
CA PRO A 108 -2.39 3.18 1.98
C PRO A 108 -3.55 2.29 1.52
N SER A 109 -4.32 2.80 0.57
CA SER A 109 -5.47 2.09 -0.02
C SER A 109 -5.05 0.71 -0.55
N PRO A 110 -5.76 -0.38 -0.18
CA PRO A 110 -5.37 -1.74 -0.56
C PRO A 110 -5.59 -2.03 -2.05
N PHE A 111 -6.46 -1.27 -2.71
CA PHE A 111 -6.79 -1.36 -4.13
C PHE A 111 -5.92 -0.43 -5.01
N SER A 112 -5.12 0.45 -4.41
CA SER A 112 -4.28 1.39 -5.15
C SER A 112 -2.81 1.04 -5.05
N ILE A 113 -2.10 1.23 -6.15
CA ILE A 113 -0.65 1.17 -6.21
C ILE A 113 -0.15 2.58 -6.51
N VAL A 114 0.39 3.24 -5.49
CA VAL A 114 1.03 4.55 -5.65
C VAL A 114 2.51 4.36 -5.92
N VAL A 115 2.99 5.00 -6.98
CA VAL A 115 4.36 4.93 -7.46
C VAL A 115 4.95 6.34 -7.43
N PHE A 116 5.85 6.59 -6.49
CA PHE A 116 6.67 7.79 -6.49
C PHE A 116 7.84 7.58 -7.45
N PHE A 117 7.89 8.39 -8.50
CA PHE A 117 8.94 8.41 -9.50
C PHE A 117 9.85 9.61 -9.25
N ALA A 118 10.96 9.34 -8.59
CA ALA A 118 11.88 10.34 -8.06
C ALA A 118 13.24 10.19 -8.74
N PRO A 119 13.48 10.77 -9.94
CA PRO A 119 14.73 10.64 -10.68
C PRO A 119 15.86 11.48 -10.04
N TYR A 120 16.10 11.24 -8.75
CA TYR A 120 17.03 11.94 -7.89
C TYR A 120 18.07 10.96 -7.35
N GLU A 121 19.33 11.39 -7.29
CA GLU A 121 20.42 10.57 -6.76
C GLU A 121 20.27 10.28 -5.27
N LYS A 122 19.88 11.32 -4.52
CA LYS A 122 19.85 11.31 -3.06
C LYS A 122 18.50 11.78 -2.56
N LEU A 123 17.93 11.00 -1.66
CA LEU A 123 16.74 11.37 -0.89
C LEU A 123 17.17 11.77 0.52
N ASP A 124 16.44 12.70 1.14
CA ASP A 124 16.69 13.09 2.52
C ASP A 124 16.04 12.09 3.46
N GLU A 125 16.84 11.20 4.03
CA GLU A 125 16.36 10.14 4.90
C GLU A 125 15.78 10.65 6.22
N ARG A 126 16.06 11.90 6.60
CA ARG A 126 15.57 12.54 7.83
C ARG A 126 14.14 13.05 7.68
N LYS A 127 13.61 13.11 6.45
CA LYS A 127 12.24 13.55 6.21
C LYS A 127 11.25 12.49 6.67
N LYS A 128 10.25 12.91 7.43
CA LYS A 128 9.18 12.04 7.94
C LYS A 128 8.46 11.27 6.83
N SER A 129 8.26 11.90 5.67
CA SER A 129 7.68 11.27 4.48
C SER A 129 8.52 10.08 3.98
N TYR A 130 9.85 10.20 3.98
CA TYR A 130 10.74 9.08 3.64
C TYR A 130 10.64 7.95 4.67
N GLU A 131 10.74 8.27 5.96
CA GLU A 131 10.61 7.28 7.04
C GLU A 131 9.26 6.54 6.99
N ALA A 132 8.17 7.26 6.74
CA ALA A 132 6.84 6.71 6.59
C ALA A 132 6.77 5.72 5.41
N CYS A 133 7.34 6.08 4.26
CA CYS A 133 7.43 5.18 3.10
C CYS A 133 8.21 3.90 3.44
N GLN A 134 9.34 4.01 4.13
CA GLN A 134 10.14 2.85 4.53
C GLN A 134 9.43 1.97 5.56
N ARG A 135 8.67 2.57 6.48
CA ARG A 135 7.86 1.85 7.47
C ARG A 135 6.71 1.08 6.81
N ALA A 136 6.06 1.68 5.81
CA ALA A 136 5.00 1.03 5.04
C ALA A 136 5.52 -0.18 4.23
N LYS A 137 6.77 -0.15 3.75
CA LYS A 137 7.42 -1.34 3.16
C LYS A 137 7.65 -2.46 4.18
N ARG A 138 8.07 -2.10 5.41
CA ARG A 138 8.37 -3.08 6.48
C ARG A 138 7.13 -3.74 7.07
N SER A 139 6.00 -3.02 7.18
CA SER A 139 4.76 -3.59 7.72
C SER A 139 4.25 -4.78 6.92
N ARG A 140 4.50 -4.84 5.61
CA ARG A 140 4.16 -5.98 4.74
C ARG A 140 5.08 -7.20 4.88
N HIS A 141 6.27 -7.07 5.46
CA HIS A 141 7.14 -8.23 5.72
C HIS A 141 6.83 -8.94 7.05
N ARG A 142 5.98 -8.35 7.90
CA ARG A 142 5.32 -9.12 8.94
C ARG A 142 4.35 -10.07 8.26
N ARG A 143 4.79 -11.33 8.07
CA ARG A 143 3.88 -12.47 7.90
C ARG A 143 2.73 -12.28 8.90
N PRO A 144 1.46 -12.55 8.52
CA PRO A 144 0.43 -12.67 9.54
C PRO A 144 0.99 -13.67 10.55
N ALA A 145 1.05 -13.26 11.82
CA ALA A 145 1.42 -14.17 12.88
C ALA A 145 0.52 -15.39 12.68
N ARG A 146 1.13 -16.53 12.33
CA ARG A 146 0.43 -17.80 12.42
C ARG A 146 -0.18 -17.79 13.80
N ARG A 147 -1.51 -17.81 13.90
CA ARG A 147 -2.18 -18.25 15.12
C ARG A 147 -1.73 -19.69 15.32
N SER A 148 -0.57 -19.86 15.96
CA SER A 148 -0.10 -21.12 16.49
C SER A 148 -0.98 -21.40 17.69
N GLY A 149 -1.76 -22.48 17.60
CA GLY A 149 -2.75 -22.84 18.58
C GLY A 149 -2.16 -23.14 19.96
N ALA A 150 -2.96 -22.80 20.98
CA ALA A 150 -3.07 -23.37 22.32
C ALA A 150 -4.07 -22.44 23.05
N ALA A 151 -5.15 -22.85 23.70
CA ALA A 151 -5.54 -24.16 24.20
C ALA A 151 -7.08 -24.18 24.32
N CYS A 152 -7.71 -25.25 23.84
CA CYS A 152 -9.01 -25.69 24.36
C CYS A 152 -8.75 -27.01 25.08
N LEU A 153 -8.16 -26.92 26.27
CA LEU A 153 -8.06 -28.02 27.22
C LEU A 153 -9.07 -27.79 28.34
N GLY A 154 -10.02 -28.72 28.46
CA GLY A 154 -10.63 -29.09 29.73
C GLY A 154 -11.92 -28.35 30.13
N ALA A 155 -13.07 -28.95 29.84
CA ALA A 155 -14.22 -28.95 30.75
C ALA A 155 -15.26 -30.02 30.33
N ALA A 156 -15.08 -31.23 30.83
CA ALA A 156 -16.18 -32.12 31.24
C ALA A 156 -15.78 -32.59 32.65
N PRO A 157 -16.68 -32.65 33.65
CA PRO A 157 -18.01 -33.26 33.52
C PRO A 157 -19.13 -32.50 34.25
N HIS A 158 -20.39 -32.65 33.79
CA HIS A 158 -21.53 -32.46 34.68
C HIS A 158 -22.46 -33.67 34.60
N ARG A 159 -22.44 -34.48 35.66
CA ARG A 159 -23.42 -35.51 35.95
C ARG A 159 -24.79 -34.85 36.14
N GLU A 160 -25.81 -35.30 35.41
CA GLU A 160 -27.21 -35.13 35.80
C GLU A 160 -27.60 -36.24 36.79
N PRO A 161 -28.26 -35.94 37.91
CA PRO A 161 -29.16 -36.88 38.55
C PRO A 161 -30.61 -36.40 38.33
N ARG A 162 -31.32 -37.02 37.38
CA ARG A 162 -32.78 -36.87 37.29
C ARG A 162 -33.44 -37.92 38.16
N GLY A 163 -33.89 -37.50 39.33
CA GLY A 163 -34.77 -38.29 40.19
C GLY A 163 -35.58 -37.37 41.09
N ALA A 164 -36.83 -37.09 40.71
CA ALA A 164 -37.97 -36.85 41.61
C ALA A 164 -39.24 -36.58 40.79
N SER A 165 -39.97 -37.65 40.47
CA SER A 165 -41.40 -37.58 40.15
C SER A 165 -42.15 -37.20 41.43
N LYS A 166 -42.86 -36.07 41.41
CA LYS A 166 -43.82 -35.71 42.46
C LYS A 166 -45.17 -35.39 41.84
N ARG A 167 -46.14 -36.18 42.29
CA ARG A 167 -47.58 -36.15 42.03
C ARG A 167 -48.21 -34.79 42.39
N ARG A 168 -49.31 -34.50 41.68
CA ARG A 168 -50.59 -33.80 42.04
C ARG A 168 -51.04 -33.04 40.79
N GLY A 169 -52.27 -33.11 40.29
CA GLY A 169 -53.52 -33.70 40.75
C GLY A 169 -54.64 -32.87 40.11
N ASP A 170 -55.56 -33.54 39.42
CA ASP A 170 -57.01 -33.27 39.32
C ASP A 170 -57.65 -34.44 38.57
#